data_AF-A0A920WB30-F1
#
_entry.id   AF-A0A920WB30-F1
#
_cell.length_a   1.000
_cell.length_b   1.000
_cell.length_c   1.000
_cell.angle_alpha   90.00
_cell.angle_beta   90.00
_cell.angle_gamma   90.00
#
_symmetry.space_group_name_H-M   'P 1'
#
loop_
_entity.id
_entity.type
_entity.pdbx_description
1 polymer ?
#
loop_
_entity_poly.entity_id
_entity_poly.type
_entity_poly.pdbx_seq_one_letter_code
_entity_poly.pdbx_strand_id
1 'polypeptide(L)' 'MSEKGLLEVEGPSKICCHKDMSNQSGKVLVPVIEGSRSLLLEVQALNSFSNSPIPRPSRTGMDYNRILMFPLLRAVGQG' A
#
# COMPACT_ATOMS: atom_id res chain seq x y z
N MET A 1 -6.29 4.43 22.47
CA MET A 1 -6.47 4.62 23.93
C MET A 1 -7.80 5.30 24.12
N SER A 2 -8.69 4.70 24.91
CA SER A 2 -10.01 5.28 25.19
C SER A 2 -9.92 6.21 26.40
N GLU A 3 -10.96 7.01 26.64
CA GLU A 3 -11.12 7.78 27.88
C GLU A 3 -11.05 6.90 29.14
N LYS A 4 -11.38 5.61 28.99
CA LYS A 4 -11.28 4.59 30.06
C LYS A 4 -9.90 3.90 30.16
N GLY A 5 -8.91 4.34 29.38
CA GLY A 5 -7.55 3.77 29.37
C GLY A 5 -7.29 2.79 28.22
N LEU A 6 -6.44 1.79 28.49
CA LEU A 6 -6.12 0.72 27.54
C LEU A 6 -7.24 -0.32 27.56
N LEU A 7 -7.83 -0.56 26.39
CA LEU A 7 -8.85 -1.58 26.19
C LEU A 7 -8.27 -2.70 25.33
N GLU A 8 -8.68 -3.93 25.61
CA GLU A 8 -8.32 -5.08 24.81
C GLU A 8 -8.88 -4.95 23.39
N VAL A 9 -8.14 -5.50 22.43
CA VAL A 9 -8.50 -5.52 21.02
C VAL A 9 -8.96 -6.92 20.66
N GLU A 10 -10.27 -7.13 20.58
CA GLU A 10 -10.82 -8.39 20.11
C GLU A 10 -10.62 -8.58 18.60
N GLY A 11 -9.89 -9.62 18.22
CA GLY A 11 -9.69 -9.97 16.81
C GLY A 11 -8.88 -8.93 16.03
N PRO A 12 -7.56 -8.77 16.31
CA PRO A 12 -6.71 -7.72 15.70
C PRO A 12 -6.66 -7.79 14.17
N SER A 13 -6.84 -8.97 13.59
CA SER A 13 -6.94 -9.17 12.15
C SER A 13 -8.11 -8.43 11.52
N LYS A 14 -9.24 -8.24 12.23
CA LYS A 14 -10.42 -7.50 11.71
C LYS A 14 -10.20 -5.99 11.66
N ILE A 15 -9.24 -5.48 12.42
CA ILE A 15 -8.87 -4.07 12.43
C ILE A 15 -7.87 -3.78 11.32
N CYS A 16 -6.94 -4.71 11.09
CA CYS A 16 -5.97 -4.59 10.01
C CYS A 16 -6.56 -4.92 8.63
N CYS A 17 -7.39 -5.97 8.54
CA CYS A 17 -8.05 -6.36 7.30
C CYS A 17 -9.39 -5.64 7.19
N HIS A 18 -9.52 -4.73 6.21
CA HIS A 18 -10.80 -4.12 5.89
C HIS A 18 -11.85 -5.20 5.57
N LYS A 19 -13.09 -5.00 6.02
CA LYS A 19 -14.18 -5.96 5.77
C LYS A 19 -14.46 -6.16 4.27
N ASP A 20 -14.09 -5.18 3.44
CA ASP A 20 -14.41 -5.13 2.01
C ASP A 20 -13.16 -5.12 1.10
N MET A 21 -12.11 -5.86 1.47
CA MET A 21 -10.89 -6.00 0.63
C MET A 21 -11.20 -6.56 -0.77
N SER A 22 -12.35 -7.20 -0.97
CA SER A 22 -12.81 -7.70 -2.28
C SER A 22 -13.07 -6.60 -3.31
N ASN A 23 -13.29 -5.35 -2.88
CA ASN A 23 -13.67 -4.25 -3.77
C ASN A 23 -12.67 -3.07 -3.77
N GLN A 24 -11.48 -3.24 -3.17
CA GLN A 24 -10.43 -2.22 -3.11
C GLN A 24 -9.18 -2.67 -3.86
N SER A 25 -9.13 -2.36 -5.16
CA SER A 25 -7.92 -2.53 -5.96
C SER A 25 -6.81 -1.56 -5.51
N GLY A 26 -5.55 -1.94 -5.69
CA GLY A 26 -4.41 -1.08 -5.40
C GLY A 26 -4.02 -1.02 -3.92
N LYS A 27 -4.48 -1.95 -3.08
CA LYS A 27 -4.07 -2.05 -1.68
C LYS A 27 -3.66 -3.48 -1.35
N VAL A 28 -2.63 -3.63 -0.52
CA VAL A 28 -2.19 -4.94 -0.02
C VAL A 28 -1.60 -4.80 1.38
N LEU A 29 -1.91 -5.75 2.26
CA LEU A 29 -1.29 -5.86 3.57
C LEU A 29 -0.04 -6.73 3.48
N VAL A 30 1.08 -6.22 3.98
CA VAL A 30 2.39 -6.89 3.93
C VAL A 30 3.00 -6.92 5.33
N PRO A 31 3.37 -8.09 5.85
CA PRO A 31 4.18 -8.16 7.05
C PRO A 31 5.62 -7.72 6.72
N VAL A 32 6.18 -6.85 7.54
CA VAL A 32 7.56 -6.38 7.43
C VAL A 32 8.28 -6.57 8.75
N ILE A 33 9.60 -6.69 8.70
CA ILE A 33 10.45 -6.77 9.88
C ILE A 33 11.24 -5.46 10.01
N GLU A 34 11.05 -4.76 11.13
CA GLU A 34 11.88 -3.61 11.53
C GLU A 34 12.73 -4.02 12.74
N GLY A 35 14.02 -4.29 12.50
CA GLY A 35 14.89 -4.87 13.52
C GLY A 35 14.39 -6.26 13.94
N SER A 36 13.90 -6.39 15.17
CA SER A 36 13.29 -7.62 15.70
C SER A 36 11.76 -7.58 15.76
N ARG A 37 11.12 -6.48 15.36
CA ARG A 37 9.67 -6.31 15.45
C ARG A 37 9.01 -6.64 14.11
N SER A 38 8.00 -7.51 14.15
CA SER A 38 7.10 -7.73 13.02
C SER A 38 6.01 -6.68 13.04
N LEU A 39 5.87 -5.94 11.94
CA LEU A 39 4.83 -4.94 11.73
C LEU A 39 3.99 -5.37 10.54
N LEU A 40 2.69 -5.06 10.57
CA LEU A 40 1.82 -5.23 9.42
C LEU A 40 1.61 -3.85 8.79
N LEU A 41 2.03 -3.69 7.54
CA LEU A 41 1.90 -2.42 6.81
C LEU A 41 0.92 -2.58 5.64
N GLU A 42 0.20 -1.53 5.33
CA GLU A 42 -0.59 -1.44 4.10
C GLU A 42 0.23 -0.71 3.02
N VAL A 43 0.46 -1.38 1.89
CA VAL A 43 1.04 -0.79 0.69
C VAL A 43 -0.10 -0.40 -0.23
N GLN A 44 -0.11 0.86 -0.65
CA GLN A 44 -1.12 1.42 -1.53
C GLN A 44 -0.49 1.87 -2.85
N ALA A 45 -1.21 1.65 -3.95
CA ALA A 45 -0.85 2.05 -5.29
C ALA A 45 -2.10 2.47 -6.05
N LEU A 46 -1.99 3.56 -6.80
CA LEU A 46 -3.00 4.01 -7.74
C LEU A 46 -2.35 4.13 -9.11
N ASN A 47 -2.93 3.49 -10.11
CA ASN A 47 -2.50 3.64 -11.48
C ASN A 47 -3.56 4.40 -12.27
N SER A 48 -3.12 5.34 -13.10
CA SER A 48 -3.99 6.09 -14.00
C SER A 48 -3.25 6.36 -15.31
N PHE A 49 -4.00 6.52 -16.40
CA PHE A 49 -3.41 6.98 -17.64
C PHE A 49 -2.79 8.37 -17.44
N SER A 50 -1.62 8.57 -18.04
CA SER A 50 -0.94 9.86 -18.06
C SER A 50 -1.03 10.44 -19.47
N ASN A 51 -1.40 11.72 -19.56
CA ASN A 51 -1.33 12.48 -20.80
C ASN A 51 0.08 13.05 -21.05
N SER A 52 1.02 12.83 -20.12
CA SER A 52 2.41 13.24 -20.27
C SER A 52 3.20 12.19 -21.05
N PRO A 53 4.03 12.57 -22.03
CA PRO A 53 4.89 11.63 -22.75
C PRO A 53 5.91 10.95 -21.84
N ILE A 54 6.25 11.57 -20.70
CA ILE A 54 7.08 10.97 -19.65
C ILE A 54 6.27 11.00 -18.34
N PRO A 55 5.64 9.89 -17.93
CA PRO A 55 4.91 9.83 -16.68
C PRO A 55 5.89 9.95 -15.49
N ARG A 56 5.58 10.83 -14.55
CA ARG A 56 6.35 10.96 -13.31
C ARG A 56 5.60 10.25 -12.18
N PRO A 57 6.05 9.07 -11.73
CA PRO A 57 5.40 8.39 -10.62
C PRO A 57 5.62 9.19 -9.33
N SER A 58 4.57 9.33 -8.52
CA SER A 58 4.65 9.86 -7.17
C SER A 58 4.73 8.70 -6.17
N ARG A 59 5.56 8.85 -5.14
CA ARG A 59 5.79 7.84 -4.10
C ARG A 59 6.06 8.53 -2.76
N THR A 60 5.54 7.94 -1.70
CA THR A 60 5.91 8.27 -0.32
C THR A 60 6.28 6.99 0.43
N GLY A 61 7.30 7.03 1.30
CA GLY A 61 7.59 5.96 2.27
C GLY A 61 8.17 4.64 1.73
N MET A 62 8.35 4.46 0.42
CA MET A 62 9.02 3.27 -0.16
C MET A 62 10.47 3.60 -0.57
N ASP A 63 11.18 2.79 -1.36
CA ASP A 63 12.43 3.17 -2.05
C ASP A 63 12.18 3.45 -3.56
N TYR A 64 12.89 4.41 -4.17
CA TYR A 64 12.61 4.85 -5.55
C TYR A 64 13.03 3.79 -6.55
N ASN A 65 14.26 3.31 -6.39
CA ASN A 65 14.87 2.35 -7.31
C ASN A 65 14.14 1.02 -7.24
N ARG A 66 13.68 0.61 -6.06
CA ARG A 66 12.83 -0.58 -5.90
C ARG A 66 11.52 -0.47 -6.65
N ILE A 67 10.87 0.70 -6.65
CA ILE A 67 9.66 0.90 -7.47
C ILE A 67 9.98 0.83 -8.96
N LEU A 68 11.11 1.40 -9.41
CA LEU A 68 11.52 1.35 -10.81
C LEU A 68 11.84 -0.08 -11.31
N MET A 69 12.19 -1.00 -10.42
CA MET A 69 12.40 -2.41 -10.77
C MET A 69 11.09 -3.15 -11.10
N PHE A 70 9.97 -2.68 -10.57
CA PHE A 70 8.67 -3.17 -11.01
C PHE A 70 8.31 -2.53 -12.34
N PRO A 71 7.58 -3.25 -13.22
CA PRO A 71 7.03 -2.64 -14.41
C PRO A 71 6.02 -1.56 -13.99
N LEU A 72 6.49 -0.33 -13.83
CA LEU A 72 5.65 0.85 -13.94
C LEU A 72 5.01 0.73 -15.32
N LEU A 73 3.69 0.53 -15.34
CA LEU A 73 2.92 0.23 -16.53
C LEU A 73 3.35 1.22 -17.63
N ARG A 74 4.20 0.75 -18.55
CA ARG A 74 4.58 1.54 -19.72
C ARG A 74 3.25 1.87 -20.39
N ALA A 75 2.99 3.15 -20.61
CA ALA A 75 1.95 3.55 -21.53
C ALA A 75 2.27 2.82 -22.84
N VAL A 76 1.54 1.72 -23.08
CA VAL A 76 1.48 1.11 -24.40
C VAL A 76 0.96 2.24 -25.26
N GLY A 77 1.80 2.69 -26.19
CA GLY A 77 1.45 3.72 -27.14
C GLY A 77 0.10 3.37 -27.75
N GLN A 78 -0.75 4.39 -27.83
CA GLN A 78 -1.96 4.32 -28.63
C GLN A 78 -1.60 3.78 -30.01
N GLY A 79 -2.18 2.62 -30.33
CA GLY A 79 -2.61 2.28 -31.67
C GLY A 79 -4.13 2.39 -31.69
#